data_AF-A0A8S3F8G8-F1
#
_entry.id   AF-A0A8S3F8G8-F1
#
_cell.length_a   1.000
_cell.length_b   1.000
_cell.length_c   1.000
_cell.angle_alpha   90.00
_cell.angle_beta   90.00
_cell.angle_gamma   90.00
#
_symmetry.space_group_name_H-M   'P 1'
#
loop_
_entity.id
_entity.type
_entity.pdbx_description
1 polymer ?
#
loop_
_entity_poly.entity_id
_entity_poly.type
_entity_poly.pdbx_seq_one_letter_code
_entity_poly.pdbx_strand_id
1 'polypeptide(L)'
;TWTIEFARQGGLHALLCYLEQTSNRGLTLVDAILINETLQCLRAMMNISELFEHIASNPQYIDSVAKVLRIPSAEVRMRVFELLTALCVYSNEGYQLVLHALQDFQTSDKLSNLFAVILEQIKSSAASKHKWSAIALLNSILSSTEAIERRLYYRNILISDGIISTLEKARDDNDVDLGVQIDTFFEDKEHDQEEFLENFDSNDNQSITQAIQLQVCY
;
A
#
# COMPACT_ATOMS: atom_id res chain seq x y z
N THR A 1 15.59 -21.90 -13.07
CA THR A 1 14.55 -22.93 -12.81
C THR A 1 13.43 -22.78 -13.83
N TRP A 2 12.49 -23.73 -13.92
CA TRP A 2 11.34 -23.62 -14.83
C TRP A 2 10.57 -22.30 -14.66
N THR A 3 10.38 -21.83 -13.43
CA THR A 3 9.67 -20.58 -13.12
C THR A 3 10.36 -19.34 -13.70
N ILE A 4 11.69 -19.32 -13.67
CA ILE A 4 12.47 -18.22 -14.26
C ILE A 4 12.31 -18.22 -15.79
N GLU A 5 12.35 -19.40 -16.41
CA GLU A 5 12.15 -19.51 -17.85
C GLU A 5 10.73 -19.12 -18.27
N PHE A 6 9.71 -19.54 -17.51
CA PHE A 6 8.33 -19.13 -17.72
C PHE A 6 8.17 -17.61 -17.71
N ALA A 7 8.76 -16.92 -16.73
CA ALA A 7 8.70 -15.47 -16.65
C ALA A 7 9.43 -14.81 -17.84
N ARG A 8 10.65 -15.27 -18.17
CA ARG A 8 11.47 -14.75 -19.28
C ARG A 8 10.82 -14.94 -20.65
N GLN A 9 10.08 -16.03 -20.83
CA GLN A 9 9.35 -16.33 -22.08
C GLN A 9 7.99 -15.62 -22.16
N GLY A 10 7.76 -14.59 -21.34
CA GLY A 10 6.56 -13.75 -21.39
C GLY A 10 5.37 -14.28 -20.60
N GLY A 11 5.52 -15.37 -19.84
CA GLY A 11 4.45 -15.93 -19.00
C GLY A 11 3.99 -14.96 -17.91
N LEU A 12 4.93 -14.24 -17.30
CA LEU A 12 4.63 -13.19 -16.32
C LEU A 12 3.83 -12.04 -16.96
N HIS A 13 4.26 -11.58 -18.14
CA HIS A 13 3.54 -10.55 -18.88
C HIS A 13 2.12 -10.98 -19.24
N ALA A 14 1.93 -12.23 -19.66
CA ALA A 14 0.60 -12.77 -19.97
C ALA A 14 -0.33 -12.77 -18.75
N LEU A 15 0.17 -13.13 -17.57
CA LEU A 15 -0.60 -13.06 -16.32
C LEU A 15 -1.01 -11.62 -15.97
N LEU A 16 -0.12 -10.65 -16.16
CA LEU A 16 -0.40 -9.24 -15.90
C LEU A 16 -1.39 -8.65 -16.92
N CYS A 17 -1.27 -9.02 -18.20
CA CYS A 17 -2.26 -8.67 -19.22
C CYS A 17 -3.65 -9.22 -18.87
N TYR A 18 -3.72 -10.45 -18.34
CA TYR A 18 -4.99 -11.02 -17.88
C TYR A 18 -5.60 -10.20 -16.73
N LEU A 19 -4.78 -9.80 -15.74
CA LEU A 19 -5.23 -8.94 -14.63
C LEU A 19 -5.74 -7.58 -15.12
N GLU A 20 -5.03 -6.95 -16.06
CA GLU A 20 -5.44 -5.64 -16.59
C GLU A 20 -6.75 -5.72 -17.40
N GLN A 21 -6.91 -6.77 -18.22
CA GLN A 21 -8.14 -6.98 -18.99
C GLN A 21 -9.34 -7.27 -18.10
N THR A 22 -9.13 -8.02 -17.01
CA THR A 22 -10.21 -8.35 -16.06
C THR A 22 -10.61 -7.16 -15.20
N SER A 23 -9.66 -6.29 -14.87
CA SER A 23 -9.92 -5.05 -14.11
C SER A 23 -10.80 -4.04 -14.87
N ASN A 24 -10.82 -4.11 -16.20
CA ASN A 24 -11.58 -3.20 -17.07
C ASN A 24 -12.95 -3.73 -17.51
N ARG A 25 -13.37 -4.92 -17.06
CA ARG A 25 -14.64 -5.56 -17.43
C ARG A 25 -15.41 -6.03 -16.19
N GLY A 26 -16.72 -6.24 -16.33
CA GLY A 26 -17.53 -6.83 -15.25
C GLY A 26 -17.05 -8.25 -14.92
N LEU A 27 -16.86 -8.55 -13.63
CA LEU A 27 -16.29 -9.82 -13.17
C LEU A 27 -17.31 -10.94 -13.13
N THR A 28 -16.92 -12.10 -13.69
CA THR A 28 -17.60 -13.36 -13.43
C THR A 28 -17.04 -14.03 -12.18
N LEU A 29 -17.76 -15.02 -11.62
CA LEU A 29 -17.23 -15.84 -10.52
C LEU A 29 -15.91 -16.54 -10.89
N VAL A 30 -15.79 -16.98 -12.14
CA VAL A 30 -14.57 -17.62 -12.66
C VAL A 30 -13.41 -16.63 -12.70
N ASP A 31 -13.65 -15.39 -13.13
CA ASP A 31 -12.62 -14.35 -13.12
C ASP A 31 -12.11 -14.09 -11.70
N ALA A 32 -12.99 -14.04 -10.69
CA ALA A 32 -12.56 -13.84 -9.30
C ALA A 32 -11.62 -14.95 -8.80
N ILE A 33 -11.88 -16.21 -9.15
CA ILE A 33 -11.00 -17.34 -8.81
C ILE A 33 -9.66 -17.20 -9.54
N LEU A 34 -9.68 -16.99 -10.85
CA LEU A 34 -8.48 -16.88 -11.67
C LEU A 34 -7.60 -15.69 -11.27
N ILE A 35 -8.19 -14.56 -10.89
CA ILE A 35 -7.47 -13.39 -10.38
C ILE A 35 -6.75 -13.74 -9.07
N ASN A 36 -7.43 -14.41 -8.13
CA ASN A 36 -6.80 -14.82 -6.88
C ASN A 36 -5.64 -15.80 -7.10
N GLU A 37 -5.80 -16.78 -7.98
CA GLU A 37 -4.71 -17.70 -8.34
C GLU A 37 -3.56 -16.98 -9.05
N THR A 38 -3.87 -15.99 -9.90
CA THR A 38 -2.86 -15.17 -10.57
C THR A 38 -2.05 -14.34 -9.56
N LEU A 39 -2.73 -13.68 -8.61
CA LEU A 39 -2.06 -12.91 -7.55
C LEU A 39 -1.18 -13.80 -6.66
N GLN A 40 -1.62 -15.03 -6.35
CA GLN A 40 -0.81 -16.01 -5.64
C GLN A 40 0.43 -16.43 -6.45
N CYS A 41 0.29 -16.65 -7.76
CA CYS A 41 1.42 -16.93 -8.65
C CYS A 41 2.44 -15.78 -8.62
N LEU A 42 1.97 -14.53 -8.71
CA LEU A 42 2.82 -13.34 -8.66
C LEU A 42 3.56 -13.25 -7.32
N ARG A 43 2.87 -13.46 -6.20
CA ARG A 43 3.49 -13.49 -4.87
C ARG A 43 4.59 -14.55 -4.78
N ALA A 44 4.34 -15.75 -5.27
CA ALA A 44 5.33 -16.83 -5.27
C ALA A 44 6.55 -16.49 -6.15
N MET A 45 6.34 -15.82 -7.28
CA MET A 45 7.43 -15.37 -8.16
C MET A 45 8.27 -14.25 -7.53
N MET A 46 7.65 -13.29 -6.83
CA MET A 46 8.36 -12.20 -6.17
C MET A 46 9.27 -12.67 -5.02
N ASN A 47 9.02 -13.86 -4.46
CA ASN A 47 9.91 -14.46 -3.46
C ASN A 47 11.20 -15.07 -4.05
N ILE A 48 11.35 -15.08 -5.38
CA ILE A 48 12.56 -15.54 -6.07
C ILE A 48 13.37 -14.32 -6.48
N SER A 49 14.56 -14.12 -5.89
CA SER A 49 15.35 -12.89 -6.06
C SER A 49 15.61 -12.52 -7.54
N GLU A 50 15.93 -13.49 -8.40
CA GLU A 50 16.14 -13.26 -9.84
C GLU A 50 14.87 -12.78 -10.56
N LEU A 51 13.68 -13.25 -10.14
CA LEU A 51 12.40 -12.79 -10.68
C LEU A 51 11.98 -11.46 -10.09
N PHE A 52 12.31 -11.20 -8.83
CA PHE A 52 12.12 -9.89 -8.22
C PHE A 52 12.89 -8.83 -8.99
N GLU A 53 14.18 -9.04 -9.27
CA GLU A 53 14.99 -8.12 -10.08
C GLU A 53 14.41 -7.91 -11.48
N HIS A 54 13.90 -8.99 -12.10
CA HIS A 54 13.24 -8.89 -13.39
C HIS A 54 11.94 -8.06 -13.34
N ILE A 55 11.12 -8.22 -12.30
CA ILE A 55 9.93 -7.40 -12.06
C ILE A 55 10.32 -5.96 -11.77
N ALA A 56 11.34 -5.74 -10.95
CA ALA A 56 11.81 -4.41 -10.58
C ALA A 56 12.37 -3.63 -11.79
N SER A 57 12.90 -4.35 -12.78
CA SER A 57 13.32 -3.79 -14.07
C SER A 57 12.15 -3.41 -14.99
N ASN A 58 10.91 -3.74 -14.63
CA ASN A 58 9.69 -3.54 -15.42
C ASN A 58 8.57 -2.90 -14.58
N PRO A 59 8.64 -1.60 -14.27
CA PRO A 59 7.67 -0.91 -13.40
C PRO A 59 6.21 -1.09 -13.80
N GLN A 60 5.95 -1.20 -15.11
CA GLN A 60 4.62 -1.44 -15.67
C GLN A 60 3.91 -2.67 -15.10
N TYR A 61 4.67 -3.65 -14.57
CA TYR A 61 4.11 -4.83 -13.94
C TYR A 61 3.43 -4.50 -12.61
N ILE A 62 4.01 -3.61 -11.81
CA ILE A 62 3.41 -3.17 -10.55
C ILE A 62 2.23 -2.23 -10.83
N ASP A 63 2.31 -1.40 -11.87
CA ASP A 63 1.18 -0.58 -12.31
C ASP A 63 -0.03 -1.44 -12.70
N SER A 64 0.19 -2.53 -13.46
CA SER A 64 -0.87 -3.50 -13.81
C SER A 64 -1.47 -4.17 -12.57
N VAL A 65 -0.67 -4.47 -11.55
CA VAL A 65 -1.15 -4.99 -10.26
C VAL A 65 -1.99 -3.94 -9.51
N ALA A 66 -1.55 -2.69 -9.45
CA ALA A 66 -2.30 -1.62 -8.78
C ALA A 66 -3.67 -1.37 -9.44
N LYS A 67 -3.76 -1.48 -10.78
CA LYS A 67 -5.04 -1.38 -11.52
C LYS A 67 -6.08 -2.43 -11.10
N VAL A 68 -5.66 -3.57 -10.52
CA VAL A 68 -6.57 -4.59 -9.98
C VAL A 68 -7.38 -4.05 -8.80
N LEU A 69 -6.93 -3.00 -8.12
CA LEU A 69 -7.67 -2.35 -7.03
C LEU A 69 -9.02 -1.76 -7.46
N ARG A 70 -9.24 -1.52 -8.77
CA ARG A 70 -10.55 -1.11 -9.33
C ARG A 70 -11.64 -2.13 -9.08
N ILE A 71 -11.27 -3.40 -8.93
CA ILE A 71 -12.21 -4.47 -8.72
C ILE A 71 -12.93 -4.28 -7.38
N PRO A 72 -14.28 -4.25 -7.36
CA PRO A 72 -15.05 -4.09 -6.14
C PRO A 72 -15.16 -5.42 -5.36
N SER A 73 -14.02 -6.04 -5.06
CA SER A 73 -13.92 -7.25 -4.25
C SER A 73 -12.87 -7.03 -3.17
N ALA A 74 -13.33 -6.99 -1.91
CA ALA A 74 -12.45 -6.81 -0.77
C ALA A 74 -11.40 -7.93 -0.66
N GLU A 75 -11.74 -9.16 -1.08
CA GLU A 75 -10.79 -10.27 -1.12
C GLU A 75 -9.68 -10.06 -2.15
N VAL A 76 -10.02 -9.59 -3.35
CA VAL A 76 -9.03 -9.30 -4.40
C VAL A 76 -8.14 -8.13 -3.97
N ARG A 77 -8.73 -7.04 -3.45
CA ARG A 77 -7.98 -5.90 -2.92
C ARG A 77 -7.03 -6.32 -1.80
N MET A 78 -7.47 -7.19 -0.88
CA MET A 78 -6.62 -7.76 0.17
C MET A 78 -5.39 -8.45 -0.41
N ARG A 79 -5.55 -9.30 -1.44
CA ARG A 79 -4.41 -9.98 -2.10
C ARG A 79 -3.46 -9.02 -2.79
N VAL A 80 -3.99 -7.96 -3.41
CA VAL A 80 -3.16 -6.90 -3.99
C VAL A 80 -2.38 -6.18 -2.89
N PHE A 81 -3.02 -5.81 -1.78
CA PHE A 81 -2.34 -5.14 -0.67
C PHE A 81 -1.25 -6.02 -0.04
N GLU A 82 -1.50 -7.32 0.17
CA GLU A 82 -0.48 -8.27 0.65
C GLU A 82 0.74 -8.30 -0.29
N LEU A 83 0.50 -8.29 -1.60
CA LEU A 83 1.55 -8.31 -2.62
C LEU A 83 2.39 -7.02 -2.59
N LEU A 84 1.72 -5.86 -2.58
CA LEU A 84 2.39 -4.56 -2.52
C LEU A 84 3.16 -4.39 -1.19
N THR A 85 2.60 -4.89 -0.08
CA THR A 85 3.26 -4.85 1.24
C THR A 85 4.57 -5.65 1.20
N ALA A 86 4.53 -6.86 0.61
CA ALA A 86 5.73 -7.68 0.48
C ALA A 86 6.81 -6.99 -0.37
N LEU A 87 6.42 -6.27 -1.43
CA LEU A 87 7.36 -5.48 -2.24
C LEU A 87 8.02 -4.36 -1.43
N CYS A 88 7.24 -3.58 -0.67
CA CYS A 88 7.77 -2.52 0.19
C CYS A 88 8.77 -3.07 1.21
N VAL A 89 8.42 -4.18 1.88
CA VAL A 89 9.26 -4.77 2.94
C VAL A 89 10.52 -5.43 2.38
N TYR A 90 10.48 -5.95 1.15
CA TYR A 90 11.60 -6.69 0.59
C TYR A 90 12.80 -5.79 0.24
N SER A 91 12.56 -4.57 -0.27
CA SER A 91 13.62 -3.66 -0.69
C SER A 91 13.11 -2.22 -0.88
N ASN A 92 14.02 -1.25 -0.80
CA ASN A 92 13.71 0.14 -1.13
C ASN A 92 13.23 0.28 -2.59
N GLU A 93 13.83 -0.45 -3.54
CA GLU A 93 13.39 -0.47 -4.93
C GLU A 93 11.93 -0.93 -5.06
N GLY A 94 11.55 -1.98 -4.33
CA GLY A 94 10.18 -2.47 -4.27
C GLY A 94 9.21 -1.42 -3.72
N TYR A 95 9.58 -0.74 -2.65
CA TYR A 95 8.81 0.40 -2.12
C TYR A 95 8.62 1.52 -3.16
N GLN A 96 9.69 1.93 -3.86
CA GLN A 96 9.59 2.97 -4.89
C GLN A 96 8.63 2.58 -6.02
N LEU A 97 8.66 1.31 -6.45
CA LEU A 97 7.76 0.79 -7.47
C LEU A 97 6.30 0.78 -7.01
N VAL A 98 6.04 0.37 -5.77
CA VAL A 98 4.70 0.40 -5.18
C VAL A 98 4.18 1.84 -5.11
N LEU A 99 5.02 2.77 -4.66
CA LEU A 99 4.64 4.17 -4.53
C LEU A 99 4.32 4.80 -5.89
N HIS A 100 5.14 4.54 -6.90
CA HIS A 100 4.89 4.95 -8.28
C HIS A 100 3.55 4.40 -8.78
N ALA A 101 3.33 3.09 -8.65
CA ALA A 101 2.11 2.44 -9.12
C ALA A 101 0.84 2.98 -8.43
N LEU A 102 0.92 3.30 -7.12
CA LEU A 102 -0.19 3.91 -6.40
C LEU A 102 -0.44 5.37 -6.82
N GLN A 103 0.59 6.14 -7.13
CA GLN A 103 0.46 7.51 -7.66
C GLN A 103 -0.15 7.53 -9.06
N ASP A 104 0.28 6.61 -9.93
CA ASP A 104 -0.29 6.42 -11.25
C ASP A 104 -1.75 5.98 -11.15
N PHE A 105 -2.05 5.04 -10.26
CA PHE A 105 -3.41 4.59 -9.99
C PHE A 105 -4.29 5.72 -9.47
N GLN A 106 -3.80 6.50 -8.50
CA GLN A 106 -4.48 7.68 -7.96
C GLN A 106 -4.86 8.65 -9.09
N THR A 107 -3.92 8.92 -10.00
CA THR A 107 -4.12 9.84 -11.12
C THR A 107 -5.10 9.27 -12.15
N SER A 108 -4.96 7.99 -12.53
CA SER A 108 -5.81 7.36 -13.53
C SER A 108 -7.26 7.22 -13.09
N ASP A 109 -7.48 6.96 -11.79
CA ASP A 109 -8.80 6.76 -11.21
C ASP A 109 -9.37 8.02 -10.54
N LYS A 110 -8.62 9.14 -10.60
CA LYS A 110 -9.01 10.43 -10.05
C LYS A 110 -9.36 10.34 -8.56
N LEU A 111 -8.57 9.59 -7.82
CA LEU A 111 -8.72 9.45 -6.38
C LEU A 111 -8.34 10.76 -5.67
N SER A 112 -8.99 11.05 -4.55
CA SER A 112 -8.77 12.28 -3.77
C SER A 112 -7.33 12.41 -3.26
N ASN A 113 -6.72 11.29 -2.88
CA ASN A 113 -5.34 11.21 -2.41
C ASN A 113 -4.75 9.82 -2.65
N LEU A 114 -3.44 9.69 -2.46
CA LEU A 114 -2.67 8.45 -2.65
C LEU A 114 -3.22 7.25 -1.85
N PHE A 115 -3.75 7.50 -0.66
CA PHE A 115 -4.20 6.47 0.29
C PHE A 115 -5.71 6.23 0.24
N ALA A 116 -6.46 6.91 -0.64
CA ALA A 116 -7.91 6.88 -0.65
C ALA A 116 -8.47 5.45 -0.77
N VAL A 117 -7.90 4.62 -1.65
CA VAL A 117 -8.33 3.22 -1.84
C VAL A 117 -8.00 2.33 -0.64
N ILE A 118 -6.91 2.61 0.07
CA ILE A 118 -6.50 1.91 1.29
C ILE A 118 -7.48 2.27 2.41
N LEU A 119 -7.78 3.56 2.58
CA LEU A 119 -8.75 4.05 3.56
C LEU A 119 -10.16 3.53 3.29
N GLU A 120 -10.58 3.49 2.02
CA GLU A 120 -11.87 2.92 1.61
C GLU A 120 -11.98 1.46 2.09
N GLN A 121 -10.96 0.64 1.85
CA GLN A 121 -10.95 -0.76 2.30
C GLN A 121 -11.12 -0.87 3.82
N ILE A 122 -10.39 -0.07 4.60
CA ILE A 122 -10.48 -0.13 6.08
C ILE A 122 -11.90 0.26 6.54
N LYS A 123 -12.48 1.30 5.92
CA LYS A 123 -13.82 1.82 6.26
C LYS A 123 -14.94 0.87 5.85
N SER A 124 -14.84 0.22 4.69
CA SER A 124 -15.94 -0.56 4.09
C SER A 124 -15.91 -2.04 4.46
N SER A 125 -14.76 -2.58 4.87
CA SER A 125 -14.61 -4.01 5.09
C SER A 125 -15.22 -4.47 6.42
N ALA A 126 -16.01 -5.53 6.37
CA ALA A 126 -16.54 -6.18 7.58
C ALA A 126 -15.55 -7.18 8.20
N ALA A 127 -14.63 -7.74 7.41
CA ALA A 127 -13.67 -8.73 7.87
C ALA A 127 -12.35 -8.08 8.29
N SER A 128 -11.88 -8.43 9.49
CA SER A 128 -10.64 -7.86 10.07
C SER A 128 -9.42 -8.12 9.21
N LYS A 129 -9.32 -9.29 8.54
CA LYS A 129 -8.24 -9.60 7.59
C LYS A 129 -8.13 -8.60 6.42
N HIS A 130 -9.26 -8.06 5.95
CA HIS A 130 -9.27 -7.07 4.86
C HIS A 130 -8.73 -5.73 5.36
N LYS A 131 -9.13 -5.31 6.57
CA LYS A 131 -8.60 -4.11 7.24
C LYS A 131 -7.11 -4.27 7.53
N TRP A 132 -6.71 -5.43 8.06
CA TRP A 132 -5.32 -5.78 8.37
C TRP A 132 -4.42 -5.59 7.16
N SER A 133 -4.80 -6.15 6.00
CA SER A 133 -3.98 -6.05 4.78
C SER A 133 -3.78 -4.60 4.30
N ALA A 134 -4.81 -3.76 4.45
CA ALA A 134 -4.76 -2.36 4.06
C ALA A 134 -3.85 -1.55 5.01
N ILE A 135 -3.97 -1.79 6.33
CA ILE A 135 -3.13 -1.13 7.34
C ILE A 135 -1.67 -1.62 7.23
N ALA A 136 -1.45 -2.90 6.93
CA ALA A 136 -0.11 -3.44 6.70
C ALA A 136 0.59 -2.74 5.51
N LEU A 137 -0.11 -2.54 4.39
CA LEU A 137 0.42 -1.78 3.26
C LEU A 137 0.72 -0.33 3.67
N LEU A 138 -0.20 0.31 4.38
CA LEU A 138 -0.02 1.68 4.88
C LEU A 138 1.23 1.82 5.73
N ASN A 139 1.39 0.96 6.74
CA ASN A 139 2.54 0.93 7.64
C ASN A 139 3.83 0.64 6.87
N SER A 140 3.80 -0.27 5.89
CA SER A 140 4.98 -0.57 5.06
C SER A 140 5.44 0.65 4.23
N ILE A 141 4.52 1.43 3.69
CA ILE A 141 4.84 2.66 2.93
C ILE A 141 5.43 3.72 3.86
N LEU A 142 4.82 3.92 5.03
CA LEU A 142 5.28 4.91 6.01
C LEU A 142 6.66 4.56 6.56
N SER A 143 6.86 3.32 7.00
CA SER A 143 8.15 2.84 7.53
C SER A 143 9.27 2.80 6.48
N SER A 144 8.94 2.55 5.20
CA SER A 144 9.91 2.61 4.10
C SER A 144 10.25 4.04 3.66
N THR A 145 9.55 5.06 4.17
CA THR A 145 9.81 6.47 3.83
C THR A 145 10.86 7.05 4.77
N GLU A 146 12.09 7.21 4.30
CA GLU A 146 13.20 7.69 5.14
C GLU A 146 13.08 9.16 5.57
N ALA A 147 12.61 10.04 4.69
CA ALA A 147 12.53 11.48 4.98
C ALA A 147 11.35 11.80 5.91
N ILE A 148 11.63 12.35 7.09
CA ILE A 148 10.63 12.73 8.10
C ILE A 148 9.58 13.68 7.54
N GLU A 149 9.96 14.66 6.72
CA GLU A 149 9.04 15.63 6.12
C GLU A 149 8.03 14.93 5.21
N ARG A 150 8.47 13.86 4.52
CA ARG A 150 7.62 13.08 3.63
C ARG A 150 6.69 12.15 4.42
N ARG A 151 7.16 11.55 5.53
CA ARG A 151 6.29 10.79 6.45
C ARG A 151 5.21 11.68 7.04
N LEU A 152 5.57 12.86 7.54
CA LEU A 152 4.62 13.84 8.07
C LEU A 152 3.62 14.30 7.01
N TYR A 153 4.07 14.54 5.78
CA TYR A 153 3.17 14.85 4.66
C TYR A 153 2.13 13.75 4.42
N TYR A 154 2.55 12.48 4.38
CA TYR A 154 1.63 11.35 4.22
C TYR A 154 0.68 11.19 5.42
N ARG A 155 1.18 11.34 6.65
CA ARG A 155 0.36 11.33 7.87
C ARG A 155 -0.71 12.42 7.85
N ASN A 156 -0.36 13.64 7.45
CA ASN A 156 -1.32 14.74 7.36
C ASN A 156 -2.44 14.47 6.36
N ILE A 157 -2.12 13.90 5.20
CA ILE A 157 -3.13 13.46 4.23
C ILE A 157 -4.09 12.46 4.89
N LEU A 158 -3.56 11.43 5.54
CA LEU A 158 -4.36 10.39 6.19
C LEU A 158 -5.22 10.94 7.33
N ILE A 159 -4.67 11.81 8.16
CA ILE A 159 -5.38 12.48 9.26
C ILE A 159 -6.51 13.34 8.71
N SER A 160 -6.24 14.12 7.67
CA SER A 160 -7.27 14.95 7.00
C SER A 160 -8.39 14.11 6.37
N ASP A 161 -8.11 12.85 6.00
CA ASP A 161 -9.08 11.90 5.47
C ASP A 161 -9.65 10.94 6.56
N GLY A 162 -9.42 11.27 7.83
CA GLY A 162 -10.06 10.66 9.00
C GLY A 162 -9.50 9.29 9.41
N ILE A 163 -8.23 8.99 9.14
CA ILE A 163 -7.60 7.70 9.52
C ILE A 163 -7.72 7.41 11.02
N ILE A 164 -7.56 8.41 11.90
CA ILE A 164 -7.53 8.21 13.36
C ILE A 164 -8.83 7.55 13.84
N SER A 165 -9.97 8.20 13.55
CA SER A 165 -11.29 7.65 13.88
C SER A 165 -11.60 6.34 13.17
N THR A 166 -10.98 6.10 12.00
CA THR A 166 -11.17 4.86 11.23
C THR A 166 -10.44 3.70 11.91
N LEU A 167 -9.22 3.90 12.40
CA LEU A 167 -8.44 2.89 13.12
C LEU A 167 -9.03 2.61 14.51
N GLU A 168 -9.49 3.64 15.23
CA GLU A 168 -10.17 3.46 16.51
C GLU A 168 -11.40 2.57 16.38
N LYS A 169 -12.25 2.81 15.37
CA LYS A 169 -13.40 1.94 15.06
C LYS A 169 -12.97 0.53 14.63
N ALA A 170 -11.83 0.39 13.96
CA ALA A 170 -11.33 -0.92 13.55
C ALA A 170 -10.88 -1.76 14.77
N ARG A 171 -10.53 -1.15 15.91
CA ARG A 171 -10.22 -1.87 17.16
C ARG A 171 -11.43 -2.63 17.72
N ASP A 172 -12.66 -2.19 17.41
CA ASP A 172 -13.89 -2.85 17.87
C ASP A 172 -14.05 -4.28 17.32
N ASP A 173 -13.30 -4.66 16.30
CA ASP A 173 -13.27 -6.01 15.75
C ASP A 173 -12.68 -7.05 16.73
N ASN A 174 -11.95 -6.62 17.76
CA ASN A 174 -11.28 -7.49 18.75
C ASN A 174 -10.33 -8.55 18.14
N ASP A 175 -9.75 -8.26 16.97
CA ASP A 175 -8.75 -9.10 16.31
C ASP A 175 -7.34 -8.69 16.77
N VAL A 176 -6.57 -9.66 17.26
CA VAL A 176 -5.25 -9.42 17.88
C VAL A 176 -4.25 -8.90 16.86
N ASP A 177 -4.19 -9.52 15.68
CA ASP A 177 -3.22 -9.16 14.64
C ASP A 177 -3.52 -7.78 14.06
N LEU A 178 -4.81 -7.45 13.93
CA LEU A 178 -5.27 -6.12 13.54
C LEU A 178 -4.91 -5.08 14.62
N GLY A 179 -5.11 -5.41 15.89
CA GLY A 179 -4.71 -4.57 17.02
C GLY A 179 -3.24 -4.20 16.96
N VAL A 180 -2.36 -5.18 16.72
CA VAL A 180 -0.92 -4.95 16.57
C VAL A 180 -0.62 -3.98 15.42
N GLN A 181 -1.23 -4.15 14.25
CA GLN A 181 -1.01 -3.22 13.12
C GLN A 181 -1.50 -1.80 13.41
N ILE A 182 -2.58 -1.66 14.17
CA ILE A 182 -3.10 -0.36 14.59
C ILE A 182 -2.15 0.28 15.61
N ASP A 183 -1.66 -0.49 16.59
CA ASP A 183 -0.70 0.00 17.59
C ASP A 183 0.60 0.45 16.93
N THR A 184 1.15 -0.33 15.99
CA THR A 184 2.33 0.07 15.17
C THR A 184 2.10 1.41 14.48
N PHE A 185 0.91 1.64 13.89
CA PHE A 185 0.62 2.93 13.25
C PHE A 185 0.72 4.09 14.25
N PHE A 186 0.19 3.94 15.47
CA PHE A 186 0.20 5.00 16.48
C PHE A 186 1.59 5.20 17.10
N GLU A 187 2.32 4.13 17.39
CA GLU A 187 3.70 4.18 17.90
C GLU A 187 4.61 4.89 16.90
N ASP A 188 4.59 4.50 15.62
CA ASP A 188 5.37 5.16 14.57
C ASP A 188 4.98 6.65 14.42
N LYS A 189 3.72 7.00 14.71
CA LYS A 189 3.26 8.40 14.67
C LYS A 189 3.87 9.22 15.81
N GLU A 190 4.06 8.62 16.98
CA GLU A 190 4.70 9.26 18.12
C GLU A 190 6.20 9.40 17.88
N HIS A 191 6.85 8.35 17.35
CA HIS A 191 8.26 8.42 16.95
C HIS A 191 8.51 9.50 15.88
N ASP A 192 7.64 9.65 14.89
CA ASP A 192 7.74 10.73 13.90
C ASP A 192 7.67 12.13 14.56
N GLN A 193 6.87 12.29 15.61
CA GLN A 193 6.79 13.56 16.35
C GLN A 193 8.07 13.83 17.15
N GLU A 194 8.61 12.80 17.79
CA GLU A 194 9.88 12.90 18.54
C GLU A 194 11.05 13.24 17.61
N GLU A 195 11.21 12.50 16.51
CA GLU A 195 12.26 12.75 15.51
C GLU A 195 12.17 14.16 14.92
N PHE A 196 10.95 14.62 14.61
CA PHE A 196 10.74 15.98 14.12
C PHE A 196 11.17 17.04 15.14
N LEU A 197 10.84 16.84 16.43
CA LEU A 197 11.22 17.76 17.50
C LEU A 197 12.72 17.74 17.78
N GLU A 198 13.39 16.60 17.64
CA GLU A 198 14.86 16.51 17.76
C GLU A 198 15.58 17.22 16.61
N ASN A 199 15.04 17.11 15.39
CA ASN A 199 15.57 17.79 14.20
C ASN A 199 15.17 19.28 14.14
N PHE A 200 14.31 19.74 15.04
CA PHE A 200 13.79 21.10 15.07
C PHE A 200 14.85 22.09 15.58
N ASP A 201 15.44 22.87 14.66
CA ASP A 201 16.25 24.02 15.04
C ASP A 201 15.35 25.23 15.34
N SER A 202 15.25 25.59 16.63
CA SER A 202 14.44 26.71 17.15
C SER A 202 14.76 28.10 16.57
N ASN A 203 15.83 28.22 15.78
CA ASN A 203 16.23 29.47 15.12
C ASN A 203 15.69 29.64 13.70
N ASP A 204 15.02 28.63 13.13
CA ASP A 204 14.49 28.69 11.77
C ASP A 204 12.98 28.97 11.74
N ASN A 205 12.60 30.15 11.21
CA ASN A 205 11.20 30.59 11.11
C ASN A 205 10.36 29.71 10.18
N GLN A 206 10.98 28.99 9.24
CA GLN A 206 10.28 27.98 8.42
C GLN A 206 9.90 26.75 9.24
N SER A 207 10.80 26.28 10.11
CA SER A 207 10.53 25.18 11.03
C SER A 207 9.39 25.54 11.98
N ILE A 208 9.38 26.76 12.54
CA ILE A 208 8.29 27.26 13.40
C ILE A 208 6.93 27.25 12.66
N THR A 209 6.91 27.65 11.38
CA THR A 209 5.68 27.66 10.58
C THR A 209 5.18 26.24 10.30
N GLN A 210 6.09 25.29 10.05
CA GLN A 210 5.76 23.86 9.88
C GLN A 210 5.27 23.21 11.17
N ALA A 211 5.92 23.49 12.31
CA ALA A 211 5.48 22.99 13.62
C ALA A 211 4.07 23.50 13.99
N ILE A 212 3.77 24.78 13.70
CA ILE A 212 2.44 25.35 13.90
C ILE A 212 1.41 24.71 12.97
N GLN A 213 1.73 24.48 11.69
CA GLN A 213 0.81 23.81 10.76
C GLN A 213 0.51 22.36 11.16
N LEU A 214 1.51 21.65 11.71
CA LEU A 214 1.36 20.27 12.17
C LEU A 214 0.58 20.18 13.49
N GLN A 215 0.77 21.12 14.43
CA GLN A 215 0.01 21.17 15.68
C GLN A 215 -1.48 21.50 15.50
N VAL A 216 -1.87 22.16 14.40
CA VAL A 216 -3.29 22.45 14.11
C VAL A 216 -4.04 21.23 13.54
N CYS A 217 -3.31 20.20 13.10
CA CYS A 217 -3.87 18.92 12.65
C CYS A 217 -3.81 17.81 13.71
N TYR A 218 -3.34 18.13 14.92
CA TYR A 218 -3.34 17.25 16.10
C TYR A 218 -4.48 17.58 17.07
#